data_AF-A0A7T7UXE2-F1
#
_entry.id   AF-A0A7T7UXE2-F1
#
_cell.length_a   1.000
_cell.length_b   1.000
_cell.length_c   1.000
_cell.angle_alpha   90.00
_cell.angle_beta   90.00
_cell.angle_gamma   90.00
#
_symmetry.space_group_name_H-M   'P 1'
#
loop_
_entity.id
_entity.type
_entity.pdbx_description
1 polymer ?
#
loop_
_entity_poly.entity_id
_entity_poly.type
_entity_poly.pdbx_seq_one_letter_code
_entity_poly.pdbx_strand_id
1 'polypeptide(L)'
;MKQAKKIWAILALAVFANTQAQNYLNYNVGNAHSHNDYMQEIPFWQAYYANFGSIEADVFLVKGKLWVAHTEKELSPERTLESLYLDNIAKQIKLNNGHIYQDTNKKLQLLIDVKQDYKTTLDALVSTLQKYPEITNNQDIKIVITGGRPQPKDFKNYPAYLFFDGDLDKTYTADELKRVGMFSADLPALVKWNGKGIPRDEETARIKNAVEKAHQQQKPMRFYGAPDFPNAWVNLMDIGVDYINTDHIPDLKKFMNTIPKNFYKNQKEYSVYKPTYETDGVNKKVKNVILLIPDGTSLPQYYAAFTANKGKLNVFNMKATGLSKTNSSNAYITDSAPGSTAFATGVKTKNTFVGVDNEGKALAQIPDIIAAKGMTSGLISTGDVTDATPADFYAHSDNRNSSEPILKDFVSSKTKILIGGPTSGLTEDNLKKIREAKIDLYKDLKSVKNTNNRTLVIDPLASQRITNGRGNWLANAFDLTLNDLKTNKNGFFMMVEASQTDGGGHSNNIEQLVTELLDFDYVVGKAMKFADENKETLVVVLGDHETGGLTLLDGSLKEGWIFGNFSTNDHTSIPSSVFAYGPNSKEFTGLFENTEIFNKILAAYGIRK
;
A
#
# COMPACT_ATOMS: atom_id res chain seq x y z
N MET A 1 46.59 -25.52 -29.91
CA MET A 1 46.49 -24.54 -28.80
C MET A 1 45.80 -23.23 -29.24
N LYS A 2 44.58 -23.30 -29.79
CA LYS A 2 43.79 -22.14 -30.22
C LYS A 2 42.35 -22.34 -29.73
N GLN A 3 42.10 -22.17 -28.43
CA GLN A 3 40.73 -22.17 -27.89
C GLN A 3 40.61 -21.62 -26.45
N ALA A 4 41.38 -20.59 -26.08
CA ALA A 4 41.37 -20.08 -24.69
C ALA A 4 41.38 -18.55 -24.55
N LYS A 5 40.84 -17.79 -25.53
CA LYS A 5 40.81 -16.30 -25.47
C LYS A 5 39.47 -15.64 -25.85
N LYS A 6 38.34 -16.35 -25.74
CA LYS A 6 37.00 -15.79 -26.05
C LYS A 6 35.93 -16.04 -24.97
N ILE A 7 36.32 -16.10 -23.70
CA ILE A 7 35.35 -16.24 -22.58
C ILE A 7 35.37 -15.05 -21.60
N TRP A 8 36.34 -14.13 -21.71
CA TRP A 8 36.44 -12.97 -20.81
C TRP A 8 35.77 -11.68 -21.33
N ALA A 9 35.00 -11.75 -22.43
CA ALA A 9 34.30 -10.58 -23.00
C ALA A 9 32.76 -10.66 -22.93
N ILE A 10 32.20 -11.72 -22.31
CA ILE A 10 30.74 -11.88 -22.15
C ILE A 10 30.30 -11.73 -20.67
N LEU A 11 31.25 -11.65 -19.73
CA LEU A 11 30.96 -11.46 -18.30
C LEU A 11 31.03 -9.99 -17.80
N ALA A 12 31.33 -9.03 -18.68
CA ALA A 12 31.38 -7.60 -18.33
C ALA A 12 30.20 -6.77 -18.87
N LEU A 13 29.20 -7.41 -19.49
CA LEU A 13 28.00 -6.75 -20.03
C LEU A 13 26.69 -7.25 -19.38
N ALA A 14 26.79 -8.00 -18.28
CA ALA A 14 25.66 -8.58 -17.56
C ALA A 14 25.44 -7.98 -16.15
N VAL A 15 25.97 -6.78 -15.89
CA VAL A 15 25.79 -6.07 -14.60
C VAL A 15 25.32 -4.63 -14.86
N PHE A 16 24.26 -4.43 -15.66
CA PHE A 16 23.47 -3.18 -15.67
C PHE A 16 22.06 -3.42 -16.21
N ALA A 17 21.48 -4.58 -15.91
CA ALA A 17 20.04 -4.76 -15.92
C ALA A 17 19.57 -4.75 -14.45
N ASN A 18 19.82 -3.66 -13.74
CA ASN A 18 19.03 -3.38 -12.55
C ASN A 18 17.60 -3.24 -13.05
N THR A 19 16.77 -4.23 -12.72
CA THR A 19 15.33 -4.16 -12.94
C THR A 19 14.84 -2.87 -12.27
N GLN A 20 14.34 -1.90 -13.05
CA GLN A 20 13.85 -0.58 -12.59
C GLN A 20 12.91 -0.71 -11.37
N ALA A 21 12.23 -1.85 -11.23
CA ALA A 21 11.37 -2.23 -10.10
C ALA A 21 11.99 -2.11 -8.69
N GLN A 22 13.31 -2.14 -8.51
CA GLN A 22 13.93 -2.04 -7.18
C GLN A 22 14.35 -0.62 -6.79
N ASN A 23 14.14 0.38 -7.65
CA ASN A 23 14.64 1.72 -7.42
C ASN A 23 13.99 2.38 -6.18
N TYR A 24 12.66 2.30 -6.02
CA TYR A 24 11.95 2.97 -4.93
C TYR A 24 12.40 2.52 -3.53
N LEU A 25 12.67 1.22 -3.34
CA LEU A 25 13.09 0.69 -2.04
C LEU A 25 14.51 1.12 -1.64
N ASN A 26 15.28 1.69 -2.57
CA ASN A 26 16.59 2.27 -2.28
C ASN A 26 16.47 3.71 -1.72
N TYR A 27 15.29 4.33 -1.82
CA TYR A 27 15.05 5.68 -1.32
C TYR A 27 14.66 5.66 0.15
N ASN A 28 15.27 6.56 0.92
CA ASN A 28 14.87 6.90 2.27
C ASN A 28 15.06 8.42 2.48
N VAL A 29 14.71 8.94 3.64
CA VAL A 29 14.84 10.38 3.94
C VAL A 29 16.25 10.95 3.74
N GLY A 30 17.31 10.12 3.75
CA GLY A 30 18.66 10.52 3.36
C GLY A 30 18.79 10.96 1.89
N ASN A 31 17.86 10.57 1.02
CA ASN A 31 17.74 11.03 -0.36
C ASN A 31 16.88 12.30 -0.51
N ALA A 32 16.44 12.93 0.59
CA ALA A 32 15.72 14.19 0.54
C ALA A 32 16.67 15.39 0.68
N HIS A 33 16.34 16.47 -0.03
CA HIS A 33 17.04 17.74 0.03
C HIS A 33 16.06 18.84 0.44
N SER A 34 16.34 19.48 1.60
CA SER A 34 15.62 20.65 2.08
C SER A 34 16.07 21.88 1.29
N HIS A 35 15.28 22.25 0.29
CA HIS A 35 15.50 23.44 -0.52
C HIS A 35 15.00 24.68 0.25
N ASN A 36 15.67 25.82 0.04
CA ASN A 36 15.38 27.04 0.78
C ASN A 36 15.17 26.79 2.29
N ASP A 37 15.99 25.95 2.93
CA ASP A 37 15.74 25.49 4.29
C ASP A 37 15.63 26.64 5.30
N TYR A 38 16.29 27.75 5.01
CA TYR A 38 16.23 28.98 5.79
C TYR A 38 14.85 29.65 5.75
N MET A 39 13.99 29.34 4.79
CA MET A 39 12.60 29.81 4.70
C MET A 39 11.63 28.94 5.50
N GLN A 40 12.09 27.79 6.02
CA GLN A 40 11.30 26.90 6.85
C GLN A 40 11.02 27.54 8.23
N GLU A 41 9.96 27.10 8.91
CA GLU A 41 9.55 27.70 10.20
C GLU A 41 10.66 27.63 11.25
N ILE A 42 11.44 26.55 11.23
CA ILE A 42 12.58 26.33 12.13
C ILE A 42 13.77 25.86 11.29
N PRO A 43 14.55 26.80 10.72
CA PRO A 43 15.72 26.50 9.89
C PRO A 43 16.67 25.52 10.58
N PHE A 44 17.32 24.68 9.78
CA PHE A 44 18.14 23.53 10.16
C PHE A 44 17.35 22.41 10.86
N TRP A 45 16.55 22.73 11.88
CA TRP A 45 15.95 21.74 12.77
C TRP A 45 14.87 20.89 12.12
N GLN A 46 14.05 21.45 11.24
CA GLN A 46 13.01 20.67 10.56
C GLN A 46 13.63 19.56 9.70
N ALA A 47 14.60 19.88 8.85
CA ALA A 47 15.29 18.92 8.01
C ALA A 47 16.18 17.96 8.83
N TYR A 48 16.88 18.47 9.85
CA TYR A 48 17.71 17.67 10.74
C TYR A 48 16.89 16.58 11.45
N TYR A 49 15.76 16.93 12.08
CA TYR A 49 14.87 15.94 12.73
C TYR A 49 14.04 15.13 11.72
N ALA A 50 13.97 15.55 10.46
CA ALA A 50 13.51 14.71 9.36
C ALA A 50 14.55 13.67 8.92
N ASN A 51 15.82 13.82 9.33
CA ASN A 51 16.98 13.07 8.84
C ASN A 51 17.20 13.24 7.34
N PHE A 52 16.93 14.42 6.80
CA PHE A 52 17.21 14.72 5.40
C PHE A 52 18.73 14.70 5.16
N GLY A 53 19.14 14.11 4.04
CA GLY A 53 20.56 13.98 3.73
C GLY A 53 21.20 15.26 3.23
N SER A 54 20.41 16.25 2.79
CA SER A 54 20.93 17.53 2.34
C SER A 54 20.05 18.72 2.76
N ILE A 55 20.70 19.84 3.09
CA ILE A 55 20.09 21.11 3.50
C ILE A 55 20.75 22.25 2.72
N GLU A 56 19.96 23.20 2.22
CA GLU A 56 20.44 24.37 1.47
C GLU A 56 20.43 25.67 2.30
N ALA A 57 21.47 26.49 2.15
CA ALA A 57 21.54 27.84 2.69
C ALA A 57 22.05 28.84 1.64
N ASP A 58 21.26 29.87 1.36
CA ASP A 58 21.63 30.96 0.44
C ASP A 58 22.40 32.03 1.20
N VAL A 59 23.61 32.36 0.77
CA VAL A 59 24.51 33.27 1.49
C VAL A 59 24.85 34.53 0.71
N PHE A 60 24.84 35.65 1.44
CA PHE A 60 25.27 36.98 1.01
C PHE A 60 26.39 37.48 1.91
N LEU A 61 27.44 38.08 1.33
CA LEU A 61 28.51 38.68 2.10
C LEU A 61 28.14 40.12 2.46
N VAL A 62 27.79 40.36 3.71
CA VAL A 62 27.38 41.67 4.21
C VAL A 62 28.25 42.08 5.38
N LYS A 63 29.02 43.17 5.20
CA LYS A 63 29.90 43.73 6.25
C LYS A 63 30.86 42.67 6.85
N GLY A 64 31.40 41.79 6.01
CA GLY A 64 32.33 40.73 6.42
C GLY A 64 31.69 39.52 7.11
N LYS A 65 30.35 39.42 7.14
CA LYS A 65 29.60 38.28 7.67
C LYS A 65 28.77 37.63 6.57
N LEU A 66 28.51 36.33 6.70
CA LEU A 66 27.66 35.56 5.78
C LEU A 66 26.23 35.57 6.31
N TRP A 67 25.39 36.40 5.70
CA TRP A 67 23.96 36.48 6.04
C TRP A 67 23.17 35.53 5.15
N VAL A 68 22.08 34.98 5.69
CA VAL A 68 21.24 33.98 5.01
C VAL A 68 19.87 34.56 4.68
N ALA A 69 19.53 34.57 3.39
CA ALA A 69 18.29 35.15 2.87
C ALA A 69 18.01 34.61 1.45
N HIS A 70 16.77 34.70 0.95
CA HIS A 70 16.47 34.37 -0.44
C HIS A 70 16.86 35.52 -1.38
N THR A 71 16.61 36.76 -0.92
CA THR A 71 16.96 37.98 -1.64
C THR A 71 17.60 39.01 -0.73
N GLU A 72 18.25 40.02 -1.32
CA GLU A 72 18.85 41.13 -0.56
C GLU A 72 17.85 41.90 0.31
N LYS A 73 16.54 41.82 0.02
CA LYS A 73 15.48 42.50 0.78
C LYS A 73 15.20 41.89 2.16
N GLU A 74 15.59 40.63 2.37
CA GLU A 74 15.32 39.87 3.59
C GLU A 74 16.56 39.77 4.50
N LEU A 75 17.65 40.43 4.11
CA LEU A 75 18.91 40.43 4.82
C LEU A 75 18.74 40.98 6.25
N SER A 76 19.07 40.13 7.23
CA SER A 76 19.05 40.46 8.64
C SER A 76 20.38 40.13 9.31
N PRO A 77 20.93 41.03 10.16
CA PRO A 77 22.16 40.77 10.91
C PRO A 77 22.05 39.62 11.92
N GLU A 78 20.82 39.20 12.26
CA GLU A 78 20.54 38.10 13.20
C GLU A 78 20.55 36.72 12.50
N ARG A 79 20.39 36.71 11.17
CA ARG A 79 20.28 35.50 10.35
C ARG A 79 21.57 35.27 9.59
N THR A 80 22.53 34.66 10.27
CA THR A 80 23.86 34.34 9.72
C THR A 80 24.00 32.84 9.45
N LEU A 81 24.94 32.47 8.60
CA LEU A 81 25.27 31.06 8.36
C LEU A 81 25.69 30.37 9.67
N GLU A 82 26.45 31.07 10.51
CA GLU A 82 26.81 30.61 11.85
C GLU A 82 25.57 30.33 12.72
N SER A 83 24.71 31.34 12.90
CA SER A 83 23.58 31.25 13.84
C SER A 83 22.49 30.27 13.42
N LEU A 84 22.23 30.15 12.11
CA LEU A 84 21.20 29.24 11.60
C LEU A 84 21.71 27.81 11.44
N TYR A 85 22.98 27.61 11.07
CA TYR A 85 23.48 26.29 10.67
C TYR A 85 24.72 25.84 11.45
N LEU A 86 25.85 26.56 11.36
CA LEU A 86 27.13 26.01 11.83
C LEU A 86 27.16 25.80 13.35
N ASP A 87 26.62 26.74 14.14
CA ASP A 87 26.53 26.60 15.59
C ASP A 87 25.68 25.37 15.98
N ASN A 88 24.58 25.15 15.26
CA ASN A 88 23.68 24.03 15.51
C ASN A 88 24.31 22.68 15.11
N ILE A 89 24.97 22.62 13.96
CA ILE A 89 25.71 21.44 13.49
C ILE A 89 26.82 21.08 14.47
N ALA A 90 27.68 22.03 14.85
CA ALA A 90 28.76 21.82 15.80
C ALA A 90 28.23 21.32 17.16
N LYS A 91 27.13 21.91 17.64
CA LYS A 91 26.46 21.46 18.87
C LYS A 91 25.97 20.02 18.74
N GLN A 92 25.35 19.64 17.63
CA GLN A 92 24.89 18.26 17.43
C GLN A 92 26.06 17.27 17.34
N ILE A 93 27.13 17.61 16.64
CA ILE A 93 28.36 16.81 16.57
C ILE A 93 28.91 16.54 17.97
N LYS A 94 28.99 17.58 18.81
CA LYS A 94 29.46 17.44 20.19
C LYS A 94 28.54 16.57 21.04
N LEU A 95 27.21 16.70 20.88
CA LEU A 95 26.22 15.91 21.62
C LEU A 95 26.23 14.43 21.20
N ASN A 96 26.55 14.16 19.93
CA ASN A 96 26.53 12.82 19.33
C ASN A 96 27.95 12.22 19.21
N ASN A 97 28.86 12.58 20.13
CA ASN A 97 30.21 12.01 20.24
C ASN A 97 31.06 12.06 18.96
N GLY A 98 30.97 13.17 18.23
CA GLY A 98 31.75 13.39 17.00
C GLY A 98 30.99 13.09 15.70
N HIS A 99 29.75 12.61 15.78
CA HIS A 99 28.89 12.33 14.61
C HIS A 99 27.77 13.35 14.47
N ILE A 100 27.30 13.66 13.26
CA ILE A 100 26.18 14.60 13.10
C ILE A 100 24.86 14.04 13.65
N TYR A 101 24.64 12.72 13.55
CA TYR A 101 23.48 12.01 14.11
C TYR A 101 23.93 10.92 15.09
N GLN A 102 23.01 10.45 15.94
CA GLN A 102 23.26 9.27 16.79
C GLN A 102 23.43 7.98 15.96
N ASP A 103 22.71 7.88 14.84
CA ASP A 103 22.89 6.81 13.86
C ASP A 103 24.06 7.18 12.95
N THR A 104 25.20 6.51 13.15
CA THR A 104 26.47 6.80 12.49
C THR A 104 26.48 6.47 10.99
N ASN A 105 25.45 5.79 10.48
CA ASN A 105 25.26 5.57 9.05
C ASN A 105 24.72 6.82 8.34
N LYS A 106 24.10 7.74 9.07
CA LYS A 106 23.55 8.98 8.50
C LYS A 106 24.64 10.02 8.33
N LYS A 107 24.51 10.79 7.25
CA LYS A 107 25.43 11.85 6.84
C LYS A 107 24.61 13.09 6.52
N LEU A 108 25.22 14.26 6.56
CA LEU A 108 24.57 15.52 6.22
C LEU A 108 25.41 16.30 5.20
N GLN A 109 24.77 16.69 4.11
CA GLN A 109 25.33 17.63 3.15
C GLN A 109 24.76 19.04 3.41
N LEU A 110 25.63 19.99 3.75
CA LEU A 110 25.30 21.42 3.75
C LEU A 110 25.65 22.00 2.38
N LEU A 111 24.61 22.33 1.61
CA LEU A 111 24.72 22.99 0.32
C LEU A 111 24.64 24.51 0.54
N ILE A 112 25.71 25.22 0.21
CA ILE A 112 25.81 26.67 0.39
C ILE A 112 25.72 27.32 -0.99
N ASP A 113 24.63 28.02 -1.26
CA ASP A 113 24.42 28.77 -2.50
C ASP A 113 24.94 30.20 -2.35
N VAL A 114 26.01 30.52 -3.09
CA VAL A 114 26.63 31.84 -3.07
C VAL A 114 25.93 32.77 -4.05
N LYS A 115 25.23 33.78 -3.55
CA LYS A 115 24.42 34.71 -4.37
C LYS A 115 25.17 35.93 -4.91
N GLN A 116 26.42 36.14 -4.49
CA GLN A 116 27.25 37.31 -4.84
C GLN A 116 28.62 36.89 -5.41
N ASP A 117 29.59 37.81 -5.43
CA ASP A 117 30.95 37.51 -5.87
C ASP A 117 31.55 36.36 -5.06
N TYR A 118 31.82 35.25 -5.74
CA TYR A 118 32.28 34.03 -5.10
C TYR A 118 33.66 34.18 -4.47
N LYS A 119 34.53 35.05 -5.00
CA LYS A 119 35.90 35.18 -4.49
C LYS A 119 35.87 35.70 -3.06
N THR A 120 35.28 36.87 -2.88
CA THR A 120 35.14 37.50 -1.55
C THR A 120 34.26 36.68 -0.61
N THR A 121 33.17 36.10 -1.12
CA THR A 121 32.26 35.28 -0.30
C THR A 121 32.92 33.99 0.19
N LEU A 122 33.69 33.29 -0.65
CA LEU A 122 34.39 32.07 -0.26
C LEU A 122 35.56 32.34 0.68
N ASP A 123 36.27 33.46 0.52
CA ASP A 123 37.31 33.87 1.48
C ASP A 123 36.72 34.09 2.89
N ALA A 124 35.55 34.73 2.96
CA ALA A 124 34.81 34.90 4.21
C ALA A 124 34.30 33.55 4.76
N LEU A 125 33.77 32.67 3.89
CA LEU A 125 33.30 31.34 4.27
C LEU A 125 34.42 30.47 4.85
N VAL A 126 35.58 30.43 4.21
CA VAL A 126 36.76 29.70 4.72
C VAL A 126 37.16 30.25 6.09
N SER A 127 37.19 31.57 6.25
CA SER A 127 37.52 32.22 7.53
C SER A 127 36.49 31.91 8.63
N THR A 128 35.21 31.81 8.29
CA THR A 128 34.15 31.39 9.21
C THR A 128 34.28 29.90 9.56
N LEU A 129 34.45 29.01 8.58
CA LEU A 129 34.54 27.56 8.79
C LEU A 129 35.78 27.13 9.57
N GLN A 130 36.89 27.88 9.51
CA GLN A 130 38.08 27.63 10.34
C GLN A 130 37.79 27.68 11.85
N LYS A 131 36.71 28.36 12.26
CA LYS A 131 36.25 28.40 13.66
C LYS A 131 35.56 27.11 14.11
N TYR A 132 35.22 26.21 13.17
CA TYR A 132 34.47 24.97 13.41
C TYR A 132 35.25 23.73 12.92
N PRO A 133 36.42 23.43 13.51
CA PRO A 133 37.20 22.25 13.14
C PRO A 133 36.43 20.92 13.30
N GLU A 134 35.46 20.87 14.21
CA GLU A 134 34.55 19.74 14.40
C GLU A 134 33.61 19.50 13.22
N ILE A 135 33.39 20.51 12.36
CA ILE A 135 32.65 20.40 11.10
C ILE A 135 33.62 20.09 9.96
N THR A 136 34.70 20.86 9.81
CA THR A 136 35.60 20.75 8.65
C THR A 136 36.40 19.45 8.61
N ASN A 137 36.61 18.81 9.77
CA ASN A 137 37.30 17.52 9.87
C ASN A 137 36.32 16.34 10.01
N ASN A 138 35.01 16.59 9.94
CA ASN A 138 34.00 15.55 10.12
C ASN A 138 33.76 14.77 8.84
N GLN A 139 33.85 13.45 8.89
CA GLN A 139 33.56 12.59 7.73
C GLN A 139 32.05 12.47 7.45
N ASP A 140 31.21 12.86 8.40
CA ASP A 140 29.76 12.79 8.28
C ASP A 140 29.15 14.05 7.67
N ILE A 141 29.94 15.12 7.56
CA ILE A 141 29.54 16.38 6.97
C ILE A 141 30.21 16.56 5.62
N LYS A 142 29.41 16.92 4.61
CA LYS A 142 29.92 17.39 3.32
C LYS A 142 29.46 18.83 3.08
N ILE A 143 30.40 19.75 2.90
CA ILE A 143 30.10 21.13 2.53
C ILE A 143 30.26 21.27 1.03
N VAL A 144 29.16 21.58 0.33
CA VAL A 144 29.13 21.74 -1.12
C VAL A 144 28.76 23.16 -1.47
N ILE A 145 29.54 23.81 -2.34
CA ILE A 145 29.27 25.17 -2.81
C ILE A 145 28.50 25.13 -4.14
N THR A 146 27.37 25.82 -4.21
CA THR A 146 26.61 26.07 -5.45
C THR A 146 26.40 27.56 -5.69
N GLY A 147 25.70 27.93 -6.76
CA GLY A 147 25.58 29.32 -7.21
C GLY A 147 26.91 29.87 -7.73
N GLY A 148 27.32 31.02 -7.22
CA GLY A 148 28.62 31.63 -7.52
C GLY A 148 29.79 30.74 -7.08
N ARG A 149 30.52 30.18 -8.05
CA ARG A 149 31.63 29.25 -7.79
C ARG A 149 32.81 29.42 -8.76
N PRO A 150 34.03 29.06 -8.34
CA PRO A 150 35.20 29.04 -9.23
C PRO A 150 35.03 28.07 -10.42
N GLN A 151 35.88 28.23 -11.44
CA GLN A 151 36.00 27.22 -12.50
C GLN A 151 36.69 25.96 -11.96
N PRO A 152 36.46 24.76 -12.56
CA PRO A 152 37.02 23.50 -12.05
C PRO A 152 38.53 23.53 -11.77
N LYS A 153 39.32 24.12 -12.68
CA LYS A 153 40.78 24.26 -12.56
C LYS A 153 41.25 25.00 -11.30
N ASP A 154 40.37 25.83 -10.73
CA ASP A 154 40.63 26.68 -9.58
C ASP A 154 40.11 26.08 -8.27
N PHE A 155 39.41 24.93 -8.31
CA PHE A 155 38.94 24.23 -7.09
C PHE A 155 40.07 23.92 -6.12
N LYS A 156 41.26 23.60 -6.64
CA LYS A 156 42.47 23.32 -5.85
C LYS A 156 42.94 24.49 -4.98
N ASN A 157 42.52 25.72 -5.29
CA ASN A 157 42.90 26.91 -4.54
C ASN A 157 42.11 27.05 -3.22
N TYR A 158 41.08 26.23 -3.02
CA TYR A 158 40.24 26.23 -1.81
C TYR A 158 40.52 25.00 -0.94
N PRO A 159 40.29 25.11 0.40
CA PRO A 159 40.52 24.00 1.34
C PRO A 159 39.84 22.69 0.94
N ALA A 160 40.48 21.56 1.21
CA ALA A 160 40.04 20.25 0.74
C ALA A 160 38.67 19.80 1.28
N TYR A 161 38.22 20.35 2.42
CA TYR A 161 36.89 20.10 2.99
C TYR A 161 35.75 20.78 2.21
N LEU A 162 36.07 21.72 1.30
CA LEU A 162 35.08 22.32 0.40
C LEU A 162 34.99 21.51 -0.89
N PHE A 163 33.77 21.06 -1.16
CA PHE A 163 33.34 20.49 -2.43
C PHE A 163 32.55 21.53 -3.21
N PHE A 164 32.45 21.32 -4.52
CA PHE A 164 31.73 22.20 -5.43
C PHE A 164 30.64 21.42 -6.16
N ASP A 165 29.52 22.08 -6.39
CA ASP A 165 28.49 21.59 -7.29
C ASP A 165 29.02 21.64 -8.73
N GLY A 166 28.82 20.53 -9.44
CA GLY A 166 29.33 20.32 -10.79
C GLY A 166 28.44 20.95 -11.86
N ASP A 167 29.00 21.08 -13.06
CA ASP A 167 28.32 21.47 -14.29
C ASP A 167 28.34 20.26 -15.22
N LEU A 168 27.16 19.76 -15.57
CA LEU A 168 26.99 18.51 -16.32
C LEU A 168 27.59 18.56 -17.72
N ASP A 169 27.78 19.75 -18.28
CA ASP A 169 28.30 19.92 -19.64
C ASP A 169 29.81 20.21 -19.65
N LYS A 170 30.45 20.24 -18.48
CA LYS A 170 31.91 20.36 -18.35
C LYS A 170 32.58 19.00 -18.18
N THR A 171 33.79 18.91 -18.72
CA THR A 171 34.69 17.79 -18.47
C THR A 171 35.62 18.12 -17.31
N TYR A 172 35.85 17.12 -16.46
CA TYR A 172 36.71 17.24 -15.28
C TYR A 172 37.92 16.32 -15.42
N THR A 173 39.09 16.81 -15.01
CA THR A 173 40.22 15.95 -14.67
C THR A 173 39.90 15.16 -13.40
N ALA A 174 40.64 14.07 -13.14
CA ALA A 174 40.42 13.25 -11.95
C ALA A 174 40.54 14.04 -10.64
N ASP A 175 41.47 15.00 -10.57
CA ASP A 175 41.67 15.81 -9.36
C ASP A 175 40.59 16.89 -9.19
N GLU A 176 40.08 17.46 -10.28
CA GLU A 176 38.93 18.37 -10.22
C GLU A 176 37.66 17.61 -9.81
N LEU A 177 37.45 16.40 -10.34
CA LEU A 177 36.27 15.58 -10.03
C LEU A 177 36.24 15.13 -8.56
N LYS A 178 37.40 14.92 -7.92
CA LYS A 178 37.47 14.68 -6.46
C LYS A 178 36.90 15.84 -5.64
N ARG A 179 36.96 17.06 -6.18
CA ARG A 179 36.41 18.28 -5.56
C ARG A 179 34.94 18.51 -5.89
N VAL A 180 34.34 17.72 -6.79
CA VAL A 180 32.90 17.79 -7.07
C VAL A 180 32.13 16.99 -6.03
N GLY A 181 31.18 17.63 -5.35
CA GLY A 181 30.35 16.99 -4.32
C GLY A 181 29.12 16.30 -4.89
N MET A 182 28.51 16.93 -5.90
CA MET A 182 27.30 16.50 -6.59
C MET A 182 27.15 17.27 -7.91
N PHE A 183 26.12 16.96 -8.69
CA PHE A 183 25.64 17.79 -9.80
C PHE A 183 24.22 18.29 -9.54
N SER A 184 23.96 19.55 -9.89
CA SER A 184 22.62 20.15 -9.85
C SER A 184 22.25 20.70 -11.23
N ALA A 185 20.97 20.59 -11.60
CA ALA A 185 20.45 21.18 -12.84
C ALA A 185 19.08 21.82 -12.62
N ASP A 186 18.80 22.85 -13.44
CA ASP A 186 17.49 23.51 -13.53
C ASP A 186 16.54 22.60 -14.34
N LEU A 187 15.55 22.01 -13.67
CA LEU A 187 14.58 21.15 -14.36
C LEU A 187 13.70 21.94 -15.36
N PRO A 188 13.14 23.11 -15.01
CA PRO A 188 12.44 23.99 -15.96
C PRO A 188 13.24 24.42 -17.21
N ALA A 189 14.57 24.51 -17.11
CA ALA A 189 15.42 24.75 -18.27
C ALA A 189 15.56 23.51 -19.17
N LEU A 190 15.54 22.31 -18.57
CA LEU A 190 15.70 21.04 -19.28
C LEU A 190 14.41 20.57 -19.97
N VAL A 191 13.27 20.70 -19.28
CA VAL A 191 11.96 20.19 -19.69
C VAL A 191 10.83 21.15 -19.30
N LYS A 192 9.63 20.96 -19.86
CA LYS A 192 8.42 21.74 -19.52
C LYS A 192 7.40 20.96 -18.71
N TRP A 193 7.79 19.79 -18.19
CA TRP A 193 6.96 18.98 -17.32
C TRP A 193 6.70 19.67 -15.98
N ASN A 194 5.43 19.76 -15.61
CA ASN A 194 4.95 20.44 -14.40
C ASN A 194 4.66 19.46 -13.25
N GLY A 195 5.11 18.21 -13.36
CA GLY A 195 4.93 17.19 -12.33
C GLY A 195 3.63 16.40 -12.48
N LYS A 196 2.73 16.73 -13.42
CA LYS A 196 1.49 15.98 -13.65
C LYS A 196 1.69 14.91 -14.72
N GLY A 197 1.18 13.71 -14.45
CA GLY A 197 1.44 12.54 -15.30
C GLY A 197 2.93 12.23 -15.38
N ILE A 198 3.29 11.31 -16.29
CA ILE A 198 4.69 11.07 -16.64
C ILE A 198 5.19 12.17 -17.60
N PRO A 199 6.47 12.56 -17.57
CA PRO A 199 7.04 13.42 -18.61
C PRO A 199 6.93 12.73 -19.99
N ARG A 200 6.92 13.51 -21.07
CA ARG A 200 6.98 12.95 -22.44
C ARG A 200 8.26 12.15 -22.64
N ASP A 201 8.25 11.18 -23.55
CA ASP A 201 9.42 10.32 -23.80
C ASP A 201 10.70 11.13 -24.08
N GLU A 202 10.64 12.21 -24.87
CA GLU A 202 11.81 13.07 -25.12
C GLU A 202 12.25 13.91 -23.90
N GLU A 203 11.35 14.18 -22.95
CA GLU A 203 11.63 14.88 -21.71
C GLU A 203 12.21 13.90 -20.67
N THR A 204 11.60 12.72 -20.52
CA THR A 204 12.11 11.61 -19.71
C THR A 204 13.53 11.24 -20.14
N ALA A 205 13.80 11.12 -21.44
CA ALA A 205 15.14 10.85 -21.96
C ALA A 205 16.16 11.95 -21.60
N ARG A 206 15.74 13.23 -21.59
CA ARG A 206 16.61 14.35 -21.20
C ARG A 206 16.93 14.35 -19.71
N ILE A 207 15.92 14.16 -18.86
CA ILE A 207 16.10 14.04 -17.40
C ILE A 207 17.03 12.86 -17.11
N LYS A 208 16.76 11.70 -17.70
CA LYS A 208 17.55 10.49 -17.51
C LYS A 208 18.99 10.65 -17.98
N ASN A 209 19.22 11.26 -19.15
CA ASN A 209 20.58 11.52 -19.64
C ASN A 209 21.37 12.43 -18.68
N ALA A 210 20.72 13.45 -18.10
CA ALA A 210 21.37 14.30 -17.11
C ALA A 210 21.79 13.51 -15.85
N VAL A 211 20.90 12.64 -15.34
CA VAL A 211 21.20 11.72 -14.23
C VAL A 211 22.34 10.76 -14.59
N GLU A 212 22.28 10.12 -15.75
CA GLU A 212 23.30 9.19 -16.23
C GLU A 212 24.67 9.87 -16.40
N LYS A 213 24.73 11.13 -16.87
CA LYS A 213 25.98 11.92 -16.95
C LYS A 213 26.63 12.13 -15.58
N ALA A 214 25.83 12.36 -14.52
CA ALA A 214 26.33 12.47 -13.16
C ALA A 214 26.82 11.12 -12.62
N HIS A 215 26.02 10.07 -12.83
CA HIS A 215 26.32 8.71 -12.36
C HIS A 215 27.56 8.11 -13.04
N GLN A 216 27.79 8.39 -14.33
CA GLN A 216 29.03 8.02 -15.04
C GLN A 216 30.29 8.62 -14.39
N GLN A 217 30.14 9.74 -13.67
CA GLN A 217 31.20 10.39 -12.91
C GLN A 217 31.20 9.98 -11.42
N GLN A 218 30.36 9.00 -11.04
CA GLN A 218 30.17 8.52 -9.67
C GLN A 218 29.78 9.64 -8.69
N LYS A 219 28.93 10.56 -9.14
CA LYS A 219 28.43 11.67 -8.32
C LYS A 219 26.91 11.63 -8.23
N PRO A 220 26.34 12.01 -7.08
CA PRO A 220 24.90 12.15 -6.95
C PRO A 220 24.39 13.36 -7.73
N MET A 221 23.13 13.32 -8.12
CA MET A 221 22.44 14.39 -8.82
C MET A 221 21.18 14.86 -8.09
N ARG A 222 20.89 16.17 -8.22
CA ARG A 222 19.58 16.76 -7.89
C ARG A 222 19.07 17.64 -9.03
N PHE A 223 17.78 17.95 -8.96
CA PHE A 223 17.15 18.99 -9.77
C PHE A 223 16.51 20.06 -8.89
N TYR A 224 16.82 21.33 -9.13
CA TYR A 224 16.09 22.45 -8.53
C TYR A 224 15.00 22.96 -9.49
N GLY A 225 14.03 23.70 -8.95
CA GLY A 225 12.82 24.08 -9.68
C GLY A 225 11.91 22.90 -10.04
N ALA A 226 12.12 21.74 -9.42
CA ALA A 226 11.31 20.56 -9.63
C ALA A 226 9.92 20.70 -8.97
N PRO A 227 8.85 20.16 -9.58
CA PRO A 227 7.55 20.09 -8.94
C PRO A 227 7.61 19.25 -7.66
N ASP A 228 6.94 19.71 -6.60
CA ASP A 228 7.12 19.20 -5.23
C ASP A 228 5.84 18.55 -4.67
N PHE A 229 5.51 17.36 -5.18
CA PHE A 229 4.35 16.57 -4.74
C PHE A 229 4.51 15.09 -5.16
N PRO A 230 3.71 14.14 -4.61
CA PRO A 230 3.94 12.70 -4.76
C PRO A 230 4.18 12.19 -6.19
N ASN A 231 3.36 12.58 -7.18
CA ASN A 231 3.57 12.12 -8.55
C ASN A 231 4.92 12.57 -9.13
N ALA A 232 5.36 13.78 -8.81
CA ALA A 232 6.63 14.29 -9.26
C ALA A 232 7.80 13.55 -8.58
N TRP A 233 7.71 13.34 -7.27
CA TRP A 233 8.70 12.59 -6.50
C TRP A 233 8.85 11.15 -7.03
N VAL A 234 7.75 10.44 -7.28
CA VAL A 234 7.76 9.08 -7.86
C VAL A 234 8.52 9.05 -9.19
N ASN A 235 8.20 9.95 -10.12
CA ASN A 235 8.84 9.99 -11.43
C ASN A 235 10.34 10.32 -11.35
N LEU A 236 10.74 11.23 -10.46
CA LEU A 236 12.16 11.56 -10.26
C LEU A 236 12.93 10.40 -9.60
N MET A 237 12.30 9.67 -8.66
CA MET A 237 12.87 8.45 -8.08
C MET A 237 13.01 7.32 -9.10
N ASP A 238 12.02 7.14 -9.99
CA ASP A 238 12.08 6.12 -11.04
C ASP A 238 13.26 6.33 -12.00
N ILE A 239 13.48 7.60 -12.37
CA ILE A 239 14.58 8.03 -13.24
C ILE A 239 15.95 7.98 -12.54
N GLY A 240 15.98 7.83 -11.20
CA GLY A 240 17.20 7.64 -10.42
C GLY A 240 17.85 8.93 -9.91
N VAL A 241 17.08 10.00 -9.72
CA VAL A 241 17.58 11.24 -9.09
C VAL A 241 17.96 10.97 -7.64
N ASP A 242 19.20 11.28 -7.22
CA ASP A 242 19.70 10.88 -5.91
C ASP A 242 19.16 11.73 -4.74
N TYR A 243 18.96 13.03 -4.99
CA TYR A 243 18.37 13.97 -4.03
C TYR A 243 17.07 14.57 -4.56
N ILE A 244 15.97 14.28 -3.88
CA ILE A 244 14.65 14.82 -4.18
C ILE A 244 14.48 16.14 -3.43
N ASN A 245 14.42 17.23 -4.20
CA ASN A 245 14.18 18.58 -3.67
C ASN A 245 12.77 18.71 -3.10
N THR A 246 12.65 19.39 -1.97
CA THR A 246 11.36 19.78 -1.41
C THR A 246 11.46 21.09 -0.62
N ASP A 247 10.42 21.91 -0.72
CA ASP A 247 10.14 23.01 0.22
C ASP A 247 9.12 22.54 1.29
N HIS A 248 8.59 21.31 1.17
CA HIS A 248 7.57 20.71 2.04
C HIS A 248 8.13 19.51 2.84
N ILE A 249 9.08 19.77 3.75
CA ILE A 249 9.79 18.74 4.54
C ILE A 249 8.86 17.70 5.18
N PRO A 250 7.76 18.07 5.88
CA PRO A 250 6.90 17.08 6.53
C PRO A 250 6.25 16.10 5.53
N ASP A 251 5.88 16.59 4.35
CA ASP A 251 5.16 15.82 3.34
C ASP A 251 6.08 14.82 2.65
N LEU A 252 7.26 15.26 2.19
CA LEU A 252 8.24 14.34 1.60
C LEU A 252 8.73 13.32 2.63
N LYS A 253 8.98 13.74 3.89
CA LYS A 253 9.33 12.82 4.98
C LYS A 253 8.27 11.74 5.16
N LYS A 254 6.99 12.14 5.24
CA LYS A 254 5.87 11.21 5.39
C LYS A 254 5.83 10.24 4.21
N PHE A 255 5.90 10.77 2.98
CA PHE A 255 5.88 9.98 1.76
C PHE A 255 7.01 8.93 1.73
N MET A 256 8.27 9.34 1.91
CA MET A 256 9.42 8.43 1.83
C MET A 256 9.40 7.34 2.89
N ASN A 257 8.96 7.66 4.12
CA ASN A 257 8.85 6.66 5.20
C ASN A 257 7.75 5.61 4.94
N THR A 258 6.77 5.90 4.08
CA THR A 258 5.72 4.94 3.72
C THR A 258 6.09 4.01 2.58
N ILE A 259 7.13 4.32 1.78
CA ILE A 259 7.55 3.53 0.60
C ILE A 259 7.67 2.03 0.92
N PRO A 260 8.34 1.59 2.00
CA PRO A 260 8.51 0.16 2.27
C PRO A 260 7.21 -0.61 2.51
N LYS A 261 6.16 0.06 3.02
CA LYS A 261 4.83 -0.54 3.22
C LYS A 261 3.92 -0.41 2.00
N ASN A 262 4.17 0.59 1.17
CA ASN A 262 3.34 0.96 0.04
C ASN A 262 3.81 0.35 -1.29
N PHE A 263 5.00 -0.23 -1.34
CA PHE A 263 5.55 -0.94 -2.48
C PHE A 263 5.50 -2.46 -2.26
N TYR A 264 5.11 -3.22 -3.28
CA TYR A 264 5.21 -4.68 -3.27
C TYR A 264 5.50 -5.23 -4.66
N LYS A 265 6.43 -6.19 -4.72
CA LYS A 265 6.71 -7.00 -5.92
C LYS A 265 6.40 -8.45 -5.61
N ASN A 266 5.39 -8.98 -6.30
CA ASN A 266 5.02 -10.36 -6.16
C ASN A 266 6.12 -11.27 -6.73
N GLN A 267 6.48 -12.30 -5.97
CA GLN A 267 7.48 -13.30 -6.37
C GLN A 267 6.85 -14.55 -6.96
N LYS A 268 5.54 -14.75 -6.75
CA LYS A 268 4.84 -15.98 -7.13
C LYS A 268 3.54 -15.65 -7.87
N GLU A 269 3.56 -15.87 -9.17
CA GLU A 269 2.34 -15.87 -9.97
C GLU A 269 1.51 -17.13 -9.70
N TYR A 270 0.19 -17.00 -9.84
CA TYR A 270 -0.70 -18.16 -9.91
C TYR A 270 -1.56 -18.12 -11.17
N SER A 271 -1.95 -19.29 -11.65
CA SER A 271 -2.76 -19.42 -12.86
C SER A 271 -4.24 -19.22 -12.57
N VAL A 272 -4.87 -18.31 -13.31
CA VAL A 272 -6.32 -18.12 -13.28
C VAL A 272 -7.06 -19.27 -13.99
N TYR A 273 -8.23 -19.60 -13.50
CA TYR A 273 -9.18 -20.51 -14.13
C TYR A 273 -9.68 -19.91 -15.45
N LYS A 274 -9.88 -20.77 -16.46
CA LYS A 274 -10.45 -20.42 -17.76
C LYS A 274 -11.92 -20.81 -17.77
N PRO A 275 -12.87 -19.86 -17.69
CA PRO A 275 -14.29 -20.20 -17.61
C PRO A 275 -14.83 -20.68 -18.95
N THR A 276 -15.81 -21.58 -18.91
CA THR A 276 -16.56 -22.06 -20.10
C THR A 276 -17.61 -21.07 -20.55
N TYR A 277 -18.14 -20.26 -19.63
CA TYR A 277 -19.24 -19.31 -19.81
C TYR A 277 -20.58 -19.94 -20.27
N GLU A 278 -20.75 -21.26 -20.20
CA GLU A 278 -21.90 -21.95 -20.77
C GLU A 278 -23.23 -21.47 -20.17
N THR A 279 -23.25 -21.22 -18.86
CA THR A 279 -24.46 -20.78 -18.14
C THR A 279 -24.39 -19.35 -17.62
N ASP A 280 -23.29 -18.64 -17.91
CA ASP A 280 -23.06 -17.29 -17.41
C ASP A 280 -24.06 -16.30 -18.02
N GLY A 281 -24.81 -15.61 -17.17
CA GLY A 281 -25.82 -14.62 -17.55
C GLY A 281 -27.05 -15.20 -18.25
N VAL A 282 -27.23 -16.52 -18.19
CA VAL A 282 -28.44 -17.20 -18.68
C VAL A 282 -29.51 -17.14 -17.59
N ASN A 283 -30.74 -16.74 -17.96
CA ASN A 283 -31.88 -16.81 -17.04
C ASN A 283 -32.29 -18.28 -16.86
N LYS A 284 -31.90 -18.85 -15.72
CA LYS A 284 -32.15 -20.24 -15.36
C LYS A 284 -32.26 -20.35 -13.85
N LYS A 285 -33.01 -21.35 -13.38
CA LYS A 285 -33.12 -21.65 -11.94
C LYS A 285 -31.74 -21.90 -11.32
N VAL A 286 -31.44 -21.18 -10.24
CA VAL A 286 -30.26 -21.39 -9.39
C VAL A 286 -30.62 -22.33 -8.25
N LYS A 287 -29.73 -23.29 -7.98
CA LYS A 287 -29.79 -24.15 -6.78
C LYS A 287 -28.76 -23.77 -5.74
N ASN A 288 -27.62 -23.21 -6.16
CA ASN A 288 -26.54 -22.90 -5.24
C ASN A 288 -26.11 -21.44 -5.40
N VAL A 289 -25.86 -20.77 -4.29
CA VAL A 289 -25.21 -19.45 -4.29
C VAL A 289 -23.94 -19.53 -3.48
N ILE A 290 -22.85 -19.03 -4.06
CA ILE A 290 -21.57 -18.83 -3.37
C ILE A 290 -21.32 -17.31 -3.35
N LEU A 291 -21.38 -16.73 -2.16
CA LEU A 291 -21.08 -15.33 -1.88
C LEU A 291 -19.65 -15.23 -1.34
N LEU A 292 -18.78 -14.49 -2.04
CA LEU A 292 -17.37 -14.32 -1.71
C LEU A 292 -17.13 -12.85 -1.34
N ILE A 293 -16.69 -12.59 -0.12
CA ILE A 293 -16.52 -11.26 0.45
C ILE A 293 -15.04 -11.02 0.75
N PRO A 294 -14.31 -10.23 -0.07
CA PRO A 294 -13.02 -9.69 0.33
C PRO A 294 -13.27 -8.41 1.11
N ASP A 295 -13.17 -8.48 2.44
CA ASP A 295 -13.46 -7.36 3.35
C ASP A 295 -12.60 -6.13 2.98
N GLY A 296 -13.18 -4.93 3.03
CA GLY A 296 -12.46 -3.68 2.76
C GLY A 296 -11.96 -3.49 1.32
N THR A 297 -12.47 -4.27 0.35
CA THR A 297 -11.95 -4.32 -1.02
C THR A 297 -12.90 -3.67 -2.05
N SER A 298 -12.38 -2.69 -2.80
CA SER A 298 -12.99 -2.20 -4.04
C SER A 298 -11.98 -2.22 -5.20
N LEU A 299 -12.26 -1.51 -6.28
CA LEU A 299 -11.51 -1.58 -7.54
C LEU A 299 -10.00 -1.28 -7.40
N PRO A 300 -9.54 -0.29 -6.59
CA PRO A 300 -8.10 -0.05 -6.42
C PRO A 300 -7.36 -1.25 -5.84
N GLN A 301 -7.93 -1.92 -4.84
CA GLN A 301 -7.38 -3.12 -4.21
C GLN A 301 -7.30 -4.28 -5.22
N TYR A 302 -8.38 -4.52 -5.98
CA TYR A 302 -8.36 -5.51 -7.06
C TYR A 302 -7.31 -5.20 -8.12
N TYR A 303 -7.17 -3.94 -8.54
CA TYR A 303 -6.21 -3.58 -9.56
C TYR A 303 -4.76 -3.68 -9.07
N ALA A 304 -4.51 -3.48 -7.77
CA ALA A 304 -3.21 -3.76 -7.14
C ALA A 304 -2.87 -5.26 -7.25
N ALA A 305 -3.79 -6.15 -6.88
CA ALA A 305 -3.59 -7.60 -7.00
C ALA A 305 -3.48 -8.05 -8.46
N PHE A 306 -4.27 -7.48 -9.37
CA PHE A 306 -4.19 -7.73 -10.81
C PHE A 306 -2.82 -7.40 -11.37
N THR A 307 -2.26 -6.26 -10.98
CA THR A 307 -0.93 -5.83 -11.42
C THR A 307 0.14 -6.74 -10.84
N ALA A 308 0.05 -7.07 -9.54
CA ALA A 308 0.95 -8.01 -8.87
C ALA A 308 0.91 -9.44 -9.46
N ASN A 309 -0.23 -9.88 -9.98
CA ASN A 309 -0.38 -11.15 -10.70
C ASN A 309 -0.29 -10.99 -12.24
N LYS A 310 0.42 -9.94 -12.68
CA LYS A 310 0.81 -9.71 -14.07
C LYS A 310 -0.34 -9.66 -15.08
N GLY A 311 -1.38 -8.92 -14.70
CA GLY A 311 -2.54 -8.67 -15.53
C GLY A 311 -3.55 -9.81 -15.55
N LYS A 312 -3.67 -10.58 -14.46
CA LYS A 312 -4.58 -11.71 -14.36
C LYS A 312 -5.23 -11.79 -12.97
N LEU A 313 -6.55 -11.88 -12.91
CA LEU A 313 -7.31 -12.32 -11.74
C LEU A 313 -8.51 -13.16 -12.19
N ASN A 314 -8.96 -14.10 -11.37
CA ASN A 314 -10.18 -14.87 -11.63
C ASN A 314 -11.42 -13.98 -11.64
N VAL A 315 -11.52 -13.05 -10.68
CA VAL A 315 -12.64 -12.12 -10.56
C VAL A 315 -12.83 -11.26 -11.82
N PHE A 316 -11.74 -10.89 -12.51
CA PHE A 316 -11.80 -10.14 -13.77
C PHE A 316 -12.18 -10.97 -14.99
N ASN A 317 -12.31 -12.30 -14.86
CA ASN A 317 -12.91 -13.15 -15.87
C ASN A 317 -14.45 -13.21 -15.75
N MET A 318 -15.06 -12.59 -14.74
CA MET A 318 -16.51 -12.50 -14.60
C MET A 318 -17.08 -11.38 -15.50
N LYS A 319 -18.09 -11.70 -16.31
CA LYS A 319 -18.63 -10.74 -17.31
C LYS A 319 -19.66 -9.77 -16.73
N ALA A 320 -20.33 -10.14 -15.65
CA ALA A 320 -21.28 -9.26 -14.98
C ALA A 320 -20.55 -8.43 -13.91
N THR A 321 -20.53 -7.12 -14.10
CA THR A 321 -19.87 -6.16 -13.21
C THR A 321 -20.84 -5.05 -12.78
N GLY A 322 -20.75 -4.65 -11.52
CA GLY A 322 -21.57 -3.62 -10.92
C GLY A 322 -20.85 -2.90 -9.77
N LEU A 323 -21.55 -1.98 -9.14
CA LEU A 323 -21.11 -1.21 -7.98
C LEU A 323 -22.20 -1.23 -6.91
N SER A 324 -21.81 -1.47 -5.67
CA SER A 324 -22.71 -1.54 -4.51
C SER A 324 -22.42 -0.38 -3.56
N LYS A 325 -23.43 0.44 -3.24
CA LYS A 325 -23.31 1.52 -2.25
C LYS A 325 -23.32 0.96 -0.83
N THR A 326 -22.39 1.43 0.00
CA THR A 326 -22.02 0.76 1.24
C THR A 326 -22.45 1.47 2.52
N ASN A 327 -22.84 2.76 2.46
CA ASN A 327 -23.20 3.55 3.64
C ASN A 327 -24.19 2.84 4.59
N SER A 328 -24.03 2.99 5.89
CA SER A 328 -24.98 2.44 6.87
C SER A 328 -26.21 3.35 7.01
N SER A 329 -27.16 2.98 7.86
CA SER A 329 -28.37 3.80 8.08
C SER A 329 -28.09 5.10 8.83
N ASN A 330 -26.99 5.16 9.61
CA ASN A 330 -26.65 6.28 10.48
C ASN A 330 -25.31 6.96 10.14
N ALA A 331 -24.56 6.47 9.15
CA ALA A 331 -23.28 7.04 8.78
C ALA A 331 -23.01 6.97 7.28
N TYR A 332 -22.24 7.95 6.80
CA TYR A 332 -21.77 7.99 5.41
C TYR A 332 -20.72 6.89 5.12
N ILE A 333 -19.96 6.51 6.15
CA ILE A 333 -18.97 5.43 6.11
C ILE A 333 -19.48 4.31 7.03
N THR A 334 -19.64 3.13 6.45
CA THR A 334 -20.10 1.92 7.15
C THR A 334 -18.93 1.25 7.89
N ASP A 335 -19.20 0.48 8.93
CA ASP A 335 -18.33 -0.64 9.31
C ASP A 335 -18.84 -1.95 8.69
N SER A 336 -18.12 -3.06 8.90
CA SER A 336 -18.42 -4.36 8.30
C SER A 336 -19.83 -4.85 8.66
N ALA A 337 -20.28 -4.66 9.92
CA ALA A 337 -21.55 -5.20 10.43
C ALA A 337 -22.82 -4.73 9.66
N PRO A 338 -23.13 -3.43 9.54
CA PRO A 338 -24.21 -2.98 8.66
C PRO A 338 -23.95 -3.23 7.17
N GLY A 339 -22.67 -3.33 6.75
CA GLY A 339 -22.28 -3.67 5.39
C GLY A 339 -22.78 -5.05 4.97
N SER A 340 -22.43 -6.09 5.74
CA SER A 340 -22.86 -7.47 5.49
C SER A 340 -24.26 -7.79 6.00
N THR A 341 -24.79 -7.10 7.03
CA THR A 341 -26.22 -7.21 7.39
C THR A 341 -27.11 -6.87 6.20
N ALA A 342 -26.75 -5.87 5.40
CA ALA A 342 -27.49 -5.52 4.19
C ALA A 342 -27.49 -6.66 3.15
N PHE A 343 -26.35 -7.36 2.98
CA PHE A 343 -26.27 -8.54 2.12
C PHE A 343 -27.08 -9.72 2.65
N ALA A 344 -27.09 -9.92 3.97
CA ALA A 344 -27.72 -11.06 4.62
C ALA A 344 -29.24 -10.92 4.79
N THR A 345 -29.77 -9.70 4.86
CA THR A 345 -31.17 -9.43 5.25
C THR A 345 -31.95 -8.53 4.28
N GLY A 346 -31.23 -7.77 3.45
CA GLY A 346 -31.80 -6.76 2.56
C GLY A 346 -32.26 -5.50 3.29
N VAL A 347 -31.76 -5.24 4.49
CA VAL A 347 -32.10 -4.07 5.32
C VAL A 347 -30.82 -3.36 5.76
N LYS A 348 -30.78 -2.03 5.63
CA LYS A 348 -29.70 -1.21 6.20
C LYS A 348 -29.88 -1.12 7.72
N THR A 349 -28.78 -1.15 8.46
CA THR A 349 -28.78 -0.94 9.91
C THR A 349 -27.67 0.02 10.34
N LYS A 350 -27.55 0.28 11.64
CA LYS A 350 -26.55 1.18 12.23
C LYS A 350 -25.17 0.53 12.26
N ASN A 351 -24.11 1.35 12.30
CA ASN A 351 -22.79 0.83 12.63
C ASN A 351 -22.82 0.03 13.93
N THR A 352 -21.97 -1.02 13.98
CA THR A 352 -21.90 -2.05 15.03
C THR A 352 -23.05 -3.04 15.14
N PHE A 353 -24.16 -2.87 14.42
CA PHE A 353 -25.33 -3.73 14.53
C PHE A 353 -25.19 -4.95 13.62
N VAL A 354 -25.35 -6.14 14.19
CA VAL A 354 -25.18 -7.45 13.54
C VAL A 354 -26.53 -8.12 13.35
N GLY A 355 -26.98 -8.32 12.12
CA GLY A 355 -28.20 -9.08 11.80
C GLY A 355 -29.50 -8.52 12.39
N VAL A 356 -29.54 -7.23 12.76
CA VAL A 356 -30.70 -6.56 13.38
C VAL A 356 -31.07 -5.27 12.64
N ASP A 357 -32.31 -4.82 12.76
CA ASP A 357 -32.75 -3.51 12.24
C ASP A 357 -32.25 -2.33 13.11
N ASN A 358 -32.63 -1.10 12.75
CA ASN A 358 -32.21 0.10 13.45
C ASN A 358 -32.67 0.17 14.91
N GLU A 359 -33.68 -0.62 15.27
CA GLU A 359 -34.26 -0.73 16.61
C GLU A 359 -33.64 -1.90 17.40
N GLY A 360 -32.70 -2.65 16.81
CA GLY A 360 -32.05 -3.81 17.44
C GLY A 360 -32.88 -5.09 17.37
N LYS A 361 -33.92 -5.13 16.54
CA LYS A 361 -34.77 -6.31 16.38
C LYS A 361 -34.18 -7.25 15.33
N ALA A 362 -34.18 -8.54 15.65
CA ALA A 362 -33.69 -9.61 14.78
C ALA A 362 -34.36 -9.60 13.39
N LEU A 363 -33.52 -9.70 12.36
CA LEU A 363 -33.93 -9.78 10.96
C LEU A 363 -33.74 -11.21 10.43
N ALA A 364 -34.64 -11.66 9.55
CA ALA A 364 -34.46 -12.95 8.90
C ALA A 364 -33.27 -12.90 7.92
N GLN A 365 -32.27 -13.75 8.16
CA GLN A 365 -31.07 -13.86 7.34
C GLN A 365 -31.23 -14.92 6.22
N ILE A 366 -30.42 -14.84 5.17
CA ILE A 366 -30.46 -15.80 4.05
C ILE A 366 -30.45 -17.27 4.52
N PRO A 367 -29.54 -17.72 5.43
CA PRO A 367 -29.55 -19.09 5.94
C PRO A 367 -30.88 -19.55 6.55
N ASP A 368 -31.57 -18.70 7.30
CA ASP A 368 -32.86 -19.05 7.90
C ASP A 368 -33.97 -19.17 6.85
N ILE A 369 -33.97 -18.26 5.87
CA ILE A 369 -34.97 -18.23 4.79
C ILE A 369 -34.85 -19.49 3.91
N ILE A 370 -33.62 -19.86 3.52
CA ILE A 370 -33.41 -21.01 2.63
C ILE A 370 -33.57 -22.35 3.36
N ALA A 371 -33.34 -22.39 4.69
CA ALA A 371 -33.55 -23.59 5.48
C ALA A 371 -35.02 -24.05 5.44
N ALA A 372 -35.98 -23.12 5.36
CA ALA A 372 -37.40 -23.42 5.16
C ALA A 372 -37.70 -24.07 3.80
N LYS A 373 -36.75 -24.03 2.85
CA LYS A 373 -36.80 -24.73 1.55
C LYS A 373 -35.98 -26.02 1.53
N GLY A 374 -35.46 -26.46 2.68
CA GLY A 374 -34.64 -27.67 2.81
C GLY A 374 -33.22 -27.51 2.27
N MET A 375 -32.78 -26.29 1.97
CA MET A 375 -31.40 -25.99 1.60
C MET A 375 -30.51 -25.92 2.86
N THR A 376 -29.20 -26.05 2.67
CA THR A 376 -28.20 -25.95 3.75
C THR A 376 -27.26 -24.78 3.52
N SER A 377 -26.63 -24.28 4.58
CA SER A 377 -25.65 -23.19 4.48
C SER A 377 -24.33 -23.46 5.20
N GLY A 378 -23.26 -22.86 4.69
CA GLY A 378 -21.94 -22.86 5.31
C GLY A 378 -21.27 -21.50 5.23
N LEU A 379 -20.60 -21.11 6.31
CA LEU A 379 -19.94 -19.82 6.47
C LEU A 379 -18.45 -20.06 6.74
N ILE A 380 -17.59 -19.36 6.02
CA ILE A 380 -16.13 -19.44 6.14
C ILE A 380 -15.59 -18.03 6.31
N SER A 381 -14.69 -17.83 7.25
CA SER A 381 -13.98 -16.57 7.45
C SER A 381 -12.50 -16.81 7.70
N THR A 382 -11.64 -15.95 7.15
CA THR A 382 -10.23 -15.85 7.59
C THR A 382 -10.06 -14.94 8.80
N GLY A 383 -11.14 -14.51 9.45
CA GLY A 383 -11.20 -13.73 10.68
C GLY A 383 -11.72 -14.55 11.85
N ASP A 384 -12.05 -13.88 12.96
CA ASP A 384 -12.74 -14.47 14.10
C ASP A 384 -14.14 -14.97 13.65
N VAL A 385 -14.56 -16.17 14.05
CA VAL A 385 -15.89 -16.73 13.70
C VAL A 385 -17.08 -15.88 14.19
N THR A 386 -16.85 -14.99 15.15
CA THR A 386 -17.81 -14.02 15.72
C THR A 386 -17.61 -12.61 15.22
N ASP A 387 -16.65 -12.37 14.32
CA ASP A 387 -16.54 -11.06 13.68
C ASP A 387 -17.80 -10.75 12.86
N ALA A 388 -17.98 -9.47 12.55
CA ALA A 388 -19.19 -8.92 11.96
C ALA A 388 -19.66 -9.69 10.72
N THR A 389 -18.80 -9.85 9.71
CA THR A 389 -19.16 -10.43 8.41
C THR A 389 -19.72 -11.84 8.50
N PRO A 390 -19.10 -12.83 9.18
CA PRO A 390 -19.73 -14.13 9.37
C PRO A 390 -20.94 -14.06 10.29
N ALA A 391 -20.89 -13.26 11.36
CA ALA A 391 -21.97 -13.16 12.33
C ALA A 391 -23.29 -12.65 11.72
N ASP A 392 -23.23 -11.76 10.73
CA ASP A 392 -24.40 -11.21 10.05
C ASP A 392 -25.25 -12.23 9.28
N PHE A 393 -24.74 -13.45 9.11
CA PHE A 393 -25.46 -14.55 8.48
C PHE A 393 -26.00 -15.59 9.48
N TYR A 394 -25.74 -15.44 10.79
CA TYR A 394 -26.26 -16.40 11.78
C TYR A 394 -26.67 -15.84 13.15
N ALA A 395 -26.31 -14.60 13.48
CA ALA A 395 -26.48 -14.01 14.80
C ALA A 395 -27.25 -12.69 14.77
N HIS A 396 -27.74 -12.25 15.93
CA HIS A 396 -28.45 -11.00 16.12
C HIS A 396 -27.91 -10.25 17.34
N SER A 397 -27.26 -9.10 17.12
CA SER A 397 -26.71 -8.27 18.19
C SER A 397 -26.72 -6.79 17.81
N ASP A 398 -26.92 -5.91 18.78
CA ASP A 398 -26.74 -4.45 18.60
C ASP A 398 -25.27 -4.02 18.70
N ASN A 399 -24.35 -4.95 19.01
CA ASN A 399 -22.93 -4.65 19.15
C ASN A 399 -22.06 -5.82 18.68
N ARG A 400 -21.36 -5.63 17.56
CA ARG A 400 -20.42 -6.58 16.95
C ARG A 400 -19.33 -7.11 17.88
N ASN A 401 -19.01 -6.41 18.96
CA ASN A 401 -18.00 -6.86 19.93
C ASN A 401 -18.54 -7.87 20.95
N SER A 402 -19.81 -8.26 20.86
CA SER A 402 -20.45 -9.16 21.81
C SER A 402 -20.25 -10.63 21.42
N SER A 403 -18.98 -11.09 21.37
CA SER A 403 -18.63 -12.42 20.84
C SER A 403 -19.34 -13.58 21.56
N GLU A 404 -19.54 -13.50 22.88
CA GLU A 404 -20.24 -14.56 23.63
C GLU A 404 -21.70 -14.75 23.20
N PRO A 405 -22.58 -13.73 23.22
CA PRO A 405 -23.95 -13.89 22.71
C PRO A 405 -23.98 -14.15 21.21
N ILE A 406 -23.05 -13.59 20.41
CA ILE A 406 -22.95 -13.89 18.98
C ILE A 406 -22.71 -15.39 18.77
N LEU A 407 -21.70 -15.98 19.40
CA LEU A 407 -21.43 -17.42 19.25
C LEU A 407 -22.58 -18.29 19.78
N LYS A 408 -23.28 -17.83 20.83
CA LYS A 408 -24.48 -18.52 21.34
C LYS A 408 -25.57 -18.60 20.26
N ASP A 409 -25.76 -17.55 19.47
CA ASP A 409 -26.77 -17.54 18.41
C ASP A 409 -26.46 -18.54 17.30
N PHE A 410 -25.19 -18.86 17.04
CA PHE A 410 -24.84 -19.96 16.15
C PHE A 410 -25.53 -21.26 16.59
N VAL A 411 -25.60 -21.55 17.90
CA VAL A 411 -26.24 -22.77 18.41
C VAL A 411 -27.73 -22.84 18.00
N SER A 412 -28.44 -21.72 18.02
CA SER A 412 -29.85 -21.63 17.61
C SER A 412 -30.09 -21.42 16.11
N SER A 413 -29.08 -20.96 15.37
CA SER A 413 -29.18 -20.67 13.93
C SER A 413 -29.45 -21.91 13.08
N LYS A 414 -29.85 -21.68 11.82
CA LYS A 414 -30.01 -22.76 10.82
C LYS A 414 -28.74 -23.06 10.02
N THR A 415 -27.63 -22.37 10.30
CA THR A 415 -26.36 -22.57 9.61
C THR A 415 -25.76 -23.93 9.94
N LYS A 416 -25.40 -24.70 8.90
CA LYS A 416 -24.86 -26.06 9.07
C LYS A 416 -23.39 -26.05 9.47
N ILE A 417 -22.57 -25.26 8.77
CA ILE A 417 -21.11 -25.23 8.93
C ILE A 417 -20.66 -23.79 9.21
N LEU A 418 -19.85 -23.58 10.25
CA LEU A 418 -19.16 -22.32 10.53
C LEU A 418 -17.66 -22.62 10.74
N ILE A 419 -16.81 -21.98 9.94
CA ILE A 419 -15.35 -22.18 9.96
C ILE A 419 -14.67 -20.82 10.03
N GLY A 420 -13.73 -20.66 10.95
CA GLY A 420 -12.91 -19.45 11.04
C GLY A 420 -11.93 -19.50 12.19
N GLY A 421 -11.52 -18.33 12.62
CA GLY A 421 -10.48 -18.11 13.61
C GLY A 421 -10.95 -18.14 15.07
N PRO A 422 -10.00 -18.05 16.01
CA PRO A 422 -10.26 -18.01 17.44
C PRO A 422 -11.22 -16.88 17.81
N THR A 423 -12.06 -17.14 18.81
CA THR A 423 -13.03 -16.18 19.34
C THR A 423 -13.00 -16.13 20.86
N SER A 424 -13.23 -14.95 21.42
CA SER A 424 -13.48 -14.78 22.86
C SER A 424 -14.85 -15.31 23.30
N GLY A 425 -15.76 -15.59 22.36
CA GLY A 425 -17.10 -16.11 22.62
C GLY A 425 -17.14 -17.57 23.06
N LEU A 426 -16.03 -18.30 23.00
CA LEU A 426 -15.95 -19.72 23.38
C LEU A 426 -15.85 -19.92 24.90
N THR A 427 -16.86 -19.45 25.63
CA THR A 427 -16.98 -19.62 27.08
C THR A 427 -17.39 -21.05 27.45
N GLU A 428 -17.21 -21.44 28.72
CA GLU A 428 -17.64 -22.75 29.21
C GLU A 428 -19.15 -23.00 29.02
N ASP A 429 -19.96 -21.95 29.15
CA ASP A 429 -21.40 -22.02 28.91
C ASP A 429 -21.73 -22.27 27.43
N ASN A 430 -21.06 -21.56 26.52
CA ASN A 430 -21.22 -21.80 25.08
C ASN A 430 -20.71 -23.19 24.67
N LEU A 431 -19.60 -23.67 25.23
CA LEU A 431 -19.12 -25.03 25.03
C LEU A 431 -20.14 -26.08 25.47
N LYS A 432 -20.81 -25.85 26.61
CA LYS A 432 -21.90 -26.72 27.08
C LYS A 432 -23.06 -26.74 26.09
N LYS A 433 -23.53 -25.58 25.64
CA LYS A 433 -24.63 -25.46 24.67
C LYS A 433 -24.31 -26.09 23.32
N ILE A 434 -23.08 -25.94 22.83
CA ILE A 434 -22.59 -26.58 21.59
C ILE A 434 -22.68 -28.11 21.72
N ARG A 435 -22.24 -28.67 22.86
CA ARG A 435 -22.33 -30.12 23.14
C ARG A 435 -23.79 -30.59 23.23
N GLU A 436 -24.64 -29.86 23.95
CA GLU A 436 -26.07 -30.18 24.11
C GLU A 436 -26.81 -30.16 22.76
N ALA A 437 -26.46 -29.22 21.89
CA ALA A 437 -26.98 -29.12 20.53
C ALA A 437 -26.38 -30.13 19.54
N LYS A 438 -25.45 -30.99 19.99
CA LYS A 438 -24.74 -32.00 19.18
C LYS A 438 -24.04 -31.38 17.95
N ILE A 439 -23.45 -30.21 18.15
CA ILE A 439 -22.60 -29.55 17.16
C ILE A 439 -21.18 -30.10 17.32
N ASP A 440 -20.61 -30.59 16.23
CA ASP A 440 -19.23 -31.08 16.21
C ASP A 440 -18.27 -29.89 16.21
N LEU A 441 -17.48 -29.75 17.28
CA LEU A 441 -16.48 -28.68 17.43
C LEU A 441 -15.07 -29.21 17.14
N TYR A 442 -14.38 -28.56 16.21
CA TYR A 442 -12.98 -28.81 15.87
C TYR A 442 -12.11 -27.57 16.15
N LYS A 443 -10.87 -27.79 16.59
CA LYS A 443 -9.90 -26.73 16.91
C LYS A 443 -8.85 -26.50 15.81
N ASP A 444 -8.97 -27.25 14.72
CA ASP A 444 -8.12 -27.16 13.55
C ASP A 444 -8.86 -27.77 12.35
N LEU A 445 -8.67 -27.19 11.17
CA LEU A 445 -9.37 -27.63 9.96
C LEU A 445 -8.97 -29.06 9.54
N LYS A 446 -7.74 -29.48 9.86
CA LYS A 446 -7.20 -30.78 9.44
C LYS A 446 -7.78 -31.95 10.25
N SER A 447 -8.28 -31.71 11.46
CA SER A 447 -8.88 -32.75 12.31
C SER A 447 -10.34 -33.04 12.01
N VAL A 448 -10.96 -32.28 11.11
CA VAL A 448 -12.34 -32.52 10.68
C VAL A 448 -12.43 -33.88 9.98
N LYS A 449 -13.15 -34.82 10.60
CA LYS A 449 -13.30 -36.20 10.10
C LYS A 449 -14.48 -36.36 9.14
N ASN A 450 -15.59 -35.68 9.45
CA ASN A 450 -16.80 -35.61 8.65
C ASN A 450 -17.62 -34.39 9.10
N THR A 451 -18.62 -34.05 8.31
CA THR A 451 -19.53 -32.91 8.52
C THR A 451 -20.99 -33.38 8.51
N ASN A 452 -21.23 -34.58 9.06
CA ASN A 452 -22.56 -35.20 9.06
C ASN A 452 -23.55 -34.43 9.94
N ASN A 453 -23.08 -33.93 11.09
CA ASN A 453 -23.85 -33.02 11.95
C ASN A 453 -23.56 -31.56 11.58
N ARG A 454 -24.13 -30.63 12.34
CA ARG A 454 -23.69 -29.23 12.31
C ARG A 454 -22.25 -29.16 12.83
N THR A 455 -21.43 -28.32 12.20
CA THR A 455 -19.99 -28.28 12.46
C THR A 455 -19.53 -26.85 12.75
N LEU A 456 -18.73 -26.69 13.80
CA LEU A 456 -18.00 -25.47 14.14
C LEU A 456 -16.50 -25.78 14.11
N VAL A 457 -15.73 -25.04 13.32
CA VAL A 457 -14.27 -25.13 13.27
C VAL A 457 -13.68 -23.80 13.69
N ILE A 458 -12.88 -23.82 14.75
CA ILE A 458 -12.16 -22.66 15.28
C ILE A 458 -10.66 -22.96 15.16
N ASP A 459 -10.04 -22.47 14.09
CA ASP A 459 -8.64 -22.76 13.73
C ASP A 459 -7.80 -21.48 13.84
N PRO A 460 -6.78 -21.43 14.73
CA PRO A 460 -5.85 -20.30 14.82
C PRO A 460 -5.16 -19.92 13.51
N LEU A 461 -5.04 -20.85 12.56
CA LEU A 461 -4.44 -20.59 11.26
C LEU A 461 -5.32 -19.69 10.38
N ALA A 462 -6.64 -19.68 10.58
CA ALA A 462 -7.59 -18.87 9.82
C ALA A 462 -7.21 -17.37 9.84
N SER A 463 -7.00 -16.83 11.06
CA SER A 463 -6.69 -15.42 11.33
C SER A 463 -5.24 -15.02 11.06
N GLN A 464 -4.38 -15.95 10.62
CA GLN A 464 -3.02 -15.60 10.23
C GLN A 464 -3.02 -14.89 8.88
N ARG A 465 -2.06 -13.98 8.70
CA ARG A 465 -1.78 -13.39 7.40
C ARG A 465 -1.13 -14.43 6.48
N ILE A 466 -1.27 -14.28 5.18
CA ILE A 466 -0.51 -15.05 4.19
C ILE A 466 0.99 -14.88 4.41
N THR A 467 1.44 -13.65 4.67
CA THR A 467 2.83 -13.33 5.03
C THR A 467 3.31 -13.99 6.33
N ASN A 468 2.37 -14.44 7.18
CA ASN A 468 2.66 -15.12 8.45
C ASN A 468 2.39 -16.63 8.37
N GLY A 469 2.31 -17.21 7.16
CA GLY A 469 2.30 -18.65 6.98
C GLY A 469 0.92 -19.31 7.02
N ARG A 470 -0.19 -18.59 6.78
CA ARG A 470 -1.53 -19.19 6.64
C ARG A 470 -1.59 -20.30 5.57
N GLY A 471 -0.80 -20.16 4.50
CA GLY A 471 -0.79 -21.12 3.38
C GLY A 471 -2.16 -21.24 2.71
N ASN A 472 -2.48 -22.42 2.17
CA ASN A 472 -3.72 -22.66 1.41
C ASN A 472 -4.97 -22.87 2.30
N TRP A 473 -5.00 -22.32 3.50
CA TRP A 473 -6.06 -22.60 4.49
C TRP A 473 -7.46 -22.27 3.95
N LEU A 474 -7.64 -21.09 3.35
CA LEU A 474 -8.93 -20.64 2.82
C LEU A 474 -9.44 -21.58 1.72
N ALA A 475 -8.55 -21.99 0.81
CA ALA A 475 -8.88 -22.94 -0.24
C ALA A 475 -9.25 -24.33 0.26
N ASN A 476 -8.65 -24.79 1.36
CA ASN A 476 -8.98 -26.05 2.01
C ASN A 476 -10.32 -25.98 2.75
N ALA A 477 -10.60 -24.86 3.44
CA ALA A 477 -11.87 -24.63 4.10
C ALA A 477 -13.01 -24.59 3.07
N PHE A 478 -12.78 -23.92 1.94
CA PHE A 478 -13.71 -23.90 0.81
C PHE A 478 -14.03 -25.31 0.30
N ASP A 479 -13.01 -26.14 0.05
CA ASP A 479 -13.23 -27.51 -0.44
C ASP A 479 -14.00 -28.37 0.56
N LEU A 480 -13.67 -28.27 1.84
CA LEU A 480 -14.33 -29.02 2.90
C LEU A 480 -15.83 -28.68 2.94
N THR A 481 -16.17 -27.39 3.00
CA THR A 481 -17.56 -26.94 3.05
C THR A 481 -18.29 -27.24 1.74
N LEU A 482 -17.64 -27.03 0.57
CA LEU A 482 -18.26 -27.33 -0.73
C LEU A 482 -18.57 -28.82 -0.88
N ASN A 483 -17.63 -29.69 -0.48
CA ASN A 483 -17.80 -31.14 -0.57
C ASN A 483 -18.97 -31.65 0.28
N ASP A 484 -19.25 -31.00 1.40
CA ASP A 484 -20.44 -31.27 2.21
C ASP A 484 -21.72 -30.72 1.55
N LEU A 485 -21.76 -29.40 1.32
CA LEU A 485 -22.99 -28.71 0.93
C LEU A 485 -23.51 -29.16 -0.43
N LYS A 486 -22.63 -29.51 -1.37
CA LYS A 486 -23.01 -29.99 -2.72
C LYS A 486 -23.79 -31.31 -2.71
N THR A 487 -23.82 -32.03 -1.58
CA THR A 487 -24.60 -33.27 -1.43
C THR A 487 -26.09 -33.00 -1.21
N ASN A 488 -26.48 -31.78 -0.81
CA ASN A 488 -27.87 -31.41 -0.62
C ASN A 488 -28.57 -31.20 -1.97
N LYS A 489 -29.54 -32.08 -2.29
CA LYS A 489 -30.30 -32.04 -3.54
C LYS A 489 -31.18 -30.79 -3.72
N ASN A 490 -31.55 -30.13 -2.62
CA ASN A 490 -32.35 -28.91 -2.65
C ASN A 490 -31.51 -27.67 -2.96
N GLY A 491 -30.18 -27.76 -2.82
CA GLY A 491 -29.25 -26.66 -3.02
C GLY A 491 -28.64 -26.12 -1.73
N PHE A 492 -27.78 -25.11 -1.85
CA PHE A 492 -27.07 -24.53 -0.72
C PHE A 492 -26.70 -23.06 -0.89
N PHE A 493 -26.46 -22.38 0.23
CA PHE A 493 -25.78 -21.08 0.29
C PHE A 493 -24.42 -21.20 0.96
N MET A 494 -23.38 -20.63 0.38
CA MET A 494 -22.07 -20.54 0.99
C MET A 494 -21.64 -19.08 1.05
N MET A 495 -21.20 -18.61 2.21
CA MET A 495 -20.50 -17.34 2.34
C MET A 495 -19.04 -17.62 2.70
N VAL A 496 -18.13 -16.94 2.01
CA VAL A 496 -16.68 -17.05 2.23
C VAL A 496 -16.09 -15.65 2.31
N GLU A 497 -15.51 -15.34 3.46
CA GLU A 497 -14.86 -14.08 3.72
C GLU A 497 -13.34 -14.22 3.75
N ALA A 498 -12.66 -13.28 3.08
CA ALA A 498 -11.27 -12.95 3.37
C ALA A 498 -11.21 -11.65 4.18
N SER A 499 -11.08 -11.73 5.50
CA SER A 499 -11.12 -10.55 6.39
C SER A 499 -9.80 -9.78 6.39
N GLN A 500 -8.68 -10.47 6.16
CA GLN A 500 -7.35 -9.88 6.31
C GLN A 500 -6.97 -8.91 5.17
N THR A 501 -7.79 -8.83 4.09
CA THR A 501 -7.69 -7.78 3.07
C THR A 501 -7.97 -6.41 3.66
N ASP A 502 -9.01 -6.29 4.49
CA ASP A 502 -9.35 -5.09 5.25
C ASP A 502 -8.21 -4.71 6.22
N GLY A 503 -7.66 -5.70 6.93
CA GLY A 503 -6.48 -5.50 7.77
C GLY A 503 -5.26 -4.95 7.00
N GLY A 504 -5.14 -5.25 5.69
CA GLY A 504 -4.12 -4.66 4.81
C GLY A 504 -4.38 -3.17 4.54
N GLY A 505 -5.66 -2.81 4.37
CA GLY A 505 -6.13 -1.42 4.28
C GLY A 505 -5.88 -0.65 5.59
N HIS A 506 -6.35 -1.13 6.74
CA HIS A 506 -6.14 -0.46 8.03
C HIS A 506 -4.67 -0.27 8.40
N SER A 507 -3.81 -1.24 8.05
CA SER A 507 -2.38 -1.16 8.36
C SER A 507 -1.57 -0.38 7.33
N ASN A 508 -2.22 0.13 6.26
CA ASN A 508 -1.60 0.76 5.10
C ASN A 508 -0.43 -0.08 4.58
N ASN A 509 -0.69 -1.38 4.38
CA ASN A 509 0.32 -2.35 3.97
C ASN A 509 -0.12 -3.05 2.69
N ILE A 510 0.55 -2.69 1.60
CA ILE A 510 0.21 -3.16 0.26
C ILE A 510 0.56 -4.64 0.06
N GLU A 511 1.61 -5.15 0.71
CA GLU A 511 2.02 -6.56 0.65
C GLU A 511 0.94 -7.44 1.29
N GLN A 512 0.48 -7.07 2.49
CA GLN A 512 -0.61 -7.79 3.15
C GLN A 512 -1.86 -7.77 2.27
N LEU A 513 -2.32 -6.58 1.86
CA LEU A 513 -3.52 -6.46 1.04
C LEU A 513 -3.46 -7.34 -0.22
N VAL A 514 -2.38 -7.24 -0.99
CA VAL A 514 -2.22 -7.97 -2.25
C VAL A 514 -2.15 -9.47 -2.00
N THR A 515 -1.34 -9.94 -1.04
CA THR A 515 -1.19 -11.38 -0.80
C THR A 515 -2.47 -12.04 -0.30
N GLU A 516 -3.25 -11.34 0.53
CA GLU A 516 -4.57 -11.78 0.99
C GLU A 516 -5.57 -11.85 -0.17
N LEU A 517 -5.59 -10.83 -1.03
CA LEU A 517 -6.52 -10.78 -2.15
C LEU A 517 -6.18 -11.82 -3.24
N LEU A 518 -4.90 -12.18 -3.42
CA LEU A 518 -4.49 -13.27 -4.31
C LEU A 518 -4.89 -14.65 -3.77
N ASP A 519 -4.82 -14.88 -2.46
CA ASP A 519 -5.33 -16.11 -1.82
C ASP A 519 -6.86 -16.24 -1.99
N PHE A 520 -7.57 -15.13 -1.79
CA PHE A 520 -9.01 -15.06 -2.04
C PHE A 520 -9.38 -15.28 -3.50
N ASP A 521 -8.70 -14.61 -4.45
CA ASP A 521 -8.98 -14.71 -5.88
C ASP A 521 -8.69 -16.13 -6.41
N TYR A 522 -7.78 -16.89 -5.80
CA TYR A 522 -7.62 -18.31 -6.08
C TYR A 522 -8.90 -19.11 -5.74
N VAL A 523 -9.56 -18.81 -4.62
CA VAL A 523 -10.85 -19.42 -4.24
C VAL A 523 -11.99 -18.97 -5.15
N VAL A 524 -11.98 -17.72 -5.62
CA VAL A 524 -12.91 -17.25 -6.67
C VAL A 524 -12.84 -18.18 -7.90
N GLY A 525 -11.63 -18.52 -8.36
CA GLY A 525 -11.45 -19.46 -9.47
C GLY A 525 -12.03 -20.86 -9.21
N LYS A 526 -11.93 -21.36 -7.97
CA LYS A 526 -12.53 -22.64 -7.57
C LYS A 526 -14.06 -22.58 -7.58
N ALA A 527 -14.65 -21.49 -7.11
CA ALA A 527 -16.08 -21.26 -7.16
C ALA A 527 -16.60 -21.18 -8.61
N MET A 528 -15.90 -20.46 -9.49
CA MET A 528 -16.23 -20.39 -10.92
C MET A 528 -16.16 -21.77 -11.58
N LYS A 529 -15.11 -22.55 -11.27
CA LYS A 529 -14.98 -23.93 -11.77
C LYS A 529 -16.17 -24.79 -11.35
N PHE A 530 -16.57 -24.73 -10.08
CA PHE A 530 -17.74 -25.46 -9.61
C PHE A 530 -19.03 -25.00 -10.31
N ALA A 531 -19.17 -23.69 -10.57
CA ALA A 531 -20.33 -23.18 -11.29
C ALA A 531 -20.44 -23.70 -12.72
N ASP A 532 -19.31 -23.83 -13.42
CA ASP A 532 -19.25 -24.45 -14.75
C ASP A 532 -19.56 -25.95 -14.72
N GLU A 533 -19.05 -26.67 -13.74
CA GLU A 533 -19.29 -28.11 -13.59
C GLU A 533 -20.75 -28.42 -13.22
N ASN A 534 -21.36 -27.63 -12.32
CA ASN A 534 -22.71 -27.88 -11.82
C ASN A 534 -23.81 -27.21 -12.65
N LYS A 535 -23.52 -26.10 -13.34
CA LYS A 535 -24.44 -25.37 -14.23
C LYS A 535 -25.70 -24.78 -13.55
N GLU A 536 -25.80 -24.86 -12.23
CA GLU A 536 -26.93 -24.35 -11.43
C GLU A 536 -26.45 -23.50 -10.23
N THR A 537 -25.20 -23.00 -10.30
CA THR A 537 -24.58 -22.21 -9.24
C THR A 537 -24.34 -20.77 -9.69
N LEU A 538 -24.81 -19.81 -8.90
CA LEU A 538 -24.47 -18.40 -9.01
C LEU A 538 -23.33 -18.08 -8.05
N VAL A 539 -22.27 -17.43 -8.56
CA VAL A 539 -21.15 -16.93 -7.78
C VAL A 539 -21.23 -15.41 -7.76
N VAL A 540 -21.13 -14.80 -6.59
CA VAL A 540 -21.14 -13.34 -6.41
C VAL A 540 -19.93 -12.95 -5.57
N VAL A 541 -19.18 -11.95 -6.01
CA VAL A 541 -17.99 -11.42 -5.34
C VAL A 541 -18.18 -9.92 -5.10
N LEU A 542 -18.07 -9.46 -3.86
CA LEU A 542 -18.14 -8.04 -3.50
C LEU A 542 -17.59 -7.76 -2.11
N GLY A 543 -16.96 -6.60 -1.91
CA GLY A 543 -16.63 -6.10 -0.58
C GLY A 543 -17.85 -5.49 0.13
N ASP A 544 -17.86 -5.54 1.45
CA ASP A 544 -18.79 -4.84 2.34
C ASP A 544 -18.52 -3.32 2.42
N HIS A 545 -17.25 -2.91 2.32
CA HIS A 545 -16.78 -1.54 2.14
C HIS A 545 -15.43 -1.46 1.42
N GLU A 546 -14.89 -0.24 1.28
CA GLU A 546 -13.50 0.00 0.89
C GLU A 546 -12.71 0.47 2.11
N THR A 547 -11.45 0.04 2.22
CA THR A 547 -10.57 0.42 3.34
C THR A 547 -9.23 1.00 2.88
N GLY A 548 -8.84 2.09 3.52
CA GLY A 548 -7.54 2.75 3.36
C GLY A 548 -7.49 3.86 2.30
N GLY A 549 -8.50 3.95 1.42
CA GLY A 549 -8.51 4.93 0.33
C GLY A 549 -7.30 4.75 -0.58
N LEU A 550 -7.08 3.52 -1.05
CA LEU A 550 -5.90 3.16 -1.82
C LEU A 550 -5.90 3.87 -3.19
N THR A 551 -4.82 4.60 -3.48
CA THR A 551 -4.48 5.13 -4.80
C THR A 551 -3.25 4.40 -5.35
N LEU A 552 -3.26 4.04 -6.64
CA LEU A 552 -2.12 3.41 -7.30
C LEU A 552 -1.26 4.50 -7.94
N LEU A 553 -0.02 4.65 -7.46
CA LEU A 553 0.93 5.66 -7.93
C LEU A 553 1.74 5.18 -9.13
N ASP A 554 2.13 3.90 -9.13
CA ASP A 554 2.89 3.29 -10.21
C ASP A 554 2.77 1.75 -10.16
N GLY A 555 3.19 1.07 -11.22
CA GLY A 555 3.18 -0.39 -11.29
C GLY A 555 3.69 -0.95 -12.62
N SER A 556 3.98 -2.25 -12.62
CA SER A 556 4.35 -2.99 -13.83
C SER A 556 3.61 -4.31 -13.93
N LEU A 557 2.72 -4.40 -14.92
CA LEU A 557 2.05 -5.65 -15.28
C LEU A 557 3.06 -6.73 -15.73
N LYS A 558 4.16 -6.34 -16.37
CA LYS A 558 5.17 -7.31 -16.82
C LYS A 558 5.98 -7.87 -15.65
N GLU A 559 6.36 -7.00 -14.72
CA GLU A 559 7.28 -7.35 -13.64
C GLU A 559 6.54 -7.76 -12.34
N GLY A 560 5.23 -7.54 -12.24
CA GLY A 560 4.41 -7.96 -11.11
C GLY A 560 4.61 -7.12 -9.84
N TRP A 561 4.88 -5.82 -9.98
CA TRP A 561 5.02 -4.92 -8.83
C TRP A 561 4.05 -3.74 -8.91
N ILE A 562 3.75 -3.19 -7.74
CA ILE A 562 2.85 -2.07 -7.53
C ILE A 562 3.42 -1.11 -6.49
N PHE A 563 3.10 0.17 -6.64
CA PHE A 563 3.38 1.21 -5.67
C PHE A 563 2.09 1.99 -5.41
N GLY A 564 1.55 1.86 -4.19
CA GLY A 564 0.33 2.52 -3.76
C GLY A 564 0.56 3.72 -2.86
N ASN A 565 -0.53 4.37 -2.47
CA ASN A 565 -0.58 5.33 -1.39
C ASN A 565 -1.97 5.30 -0.74
N PHE A 566 -2.01 5.29 0.59
CA PHE A 566 -3.23 5.25 1.37
C PHE A 566 -3.55 6.64 1.92
N SER A 567 -4.82 7.05 1.83
CA SER A 567 -5.26 8.37 2.35
C SER A 567 -5.69 8.33 3.82
N THR A 568 -6.13 7.17 4.30
CA THR A 568 -6.61 6.95 5.66
C THR A 568 -6.17 5.56 6.15
N ASN A 569 -6.29 5.29 7.44
CA ASN A 569 -6.15 3.96 8.03
C ASN A 569 -7.52 3.38 8.42
N ASP A 570 -8.60 3.90 7.84
CA ASP A 570 -9.99 3.58 8.15
C ASP A 570 -10.77 3.32 6.85
N HIS A 571 -12.05 2.99 6.97
CA HIS A 571 -12.92 2.75 5.83
C HIS A 571 -13.19 4.04 5.04
N THR A 572 -13.58 3.89 3.78
CA THR A 572 -14.10 4.99 2.95
C THR A 572 -15.48 4.68 2.40
N SER A 573 -16.14 5.71 1.85
CA SER A 573 -17.48 5.60 1.27
C SER A 573 -17.47 5.19 -0.20
N ILE A 574 -16.33 4.73 -0.74
CA ILE A 574 -16.25 4.31 -2.15
C ILE A 574 -17.17 3.09 -2.32
N PRO A 575 -18.06 3.08 -3.34
CA PRO A 575 -18.87 1.91 -3.64
C PRO A 575 -17.99 0.67 -3.86
N SER A 576 -18.39 -0.46 -3.30
CA SER A 576 -17.70 -1.74 -3.50
C SER A 576 -17.95 -2.23 -4.92
N SER A 577 -16.93 -2.82 -5.54
CA SER A 577 -17.07 -3.49 -6.83
C SER A 577 -17.84 -4.80 -6.65
N VAL A 578 -18.76 -5.09 -7.57
CA VAL A 578 -19.52 -6.34 -7.61
C VAL A 578 -19.19 -7.09 -8.89
N PHE A 579 -18.87 -8.37 -8.75
CA PHE A 579 -18.65 -9.29 -9.86
C PHE A 579 -19.55 -10.51 -9.69
N ALA A 580 -20.15 -11.00 -10.77
CA ALA A 580 -20.99 -12.18 -10.72
C ALA A 580 -20.74 -13.12 -11.90
N TYR A 581 -20.91 -14.42 -11.65
CA TYR A 581 -20.70 -15.49 -12.62
C TYR A 581 -21.74 -16.61 -12.48
N GLY A 582 -22.20 -17.14 -13.61
CA GLY A 582 -23.19 -18.23 -13.66
C GLY A 582 -24.61 -17.75 -13.98
N PRO A 583 -25.64 -18.58 -13.76
CA PRO A 583 -27.02 -18.23 -14.08
C PRO A 583 -27.49 -16.98 -13.34
N ASN A 584 -28.21 -16.10 -14.05
CA ASN A 584 -28.70 -14.81 -13.56
C ASN A 584 -27.61 -13.80 -13.12
N SER A 585 -26.33 -14.02 -13.46
CA SER A 585 -25.25 -13.09 -13.09
C SER A 585 -25.48 -11.65 -13.57
N LYS A 586 -26.16 -11.47 -14.71
CA LYS A 586 -26.50 -10.15 -15.29
C LYS A 586 -27.33 -9.25 -14.37
N GLU A 587 -28.05 -9.81 -13.40
CA GLU A 587 -28.84 -9.04 -12.44
C GLU A 587 -27.97 -8.20 -11.49
N PHE A 588 -26.68 -8.52 -11.39
CA PHE A 588 -25.69 -7.83 -10.54
C PHE A 588 -24.92 -6.73 -11.29
N THR A 589 -25.46 -6.25 -12.42
CA THR A 589 -24.85 -5.16 -13.19
C THR A 589 -25.42 -3.80 -12.84
N GLY A 590 -24.62 -2.75 -13.01
CA GLY A 590 -25.01 -1.36 -12.70
C GLY A 590 -24.69 -0.93 -11.27
N LEU A 591 -25.21 0.23 -10.87
CA LEU A 591 -25.04 0.82 -9.53
C LEU A 591 -26.31 0.62 -8.71
N PHE A 592 -26.20 0.03 -7.51
CA PHE A 592 -27.35 -0.26 -6.64
C PHE A 592 -27.00 -0.16 -5.15
N GLU A 593 -28.02 -0.16 -4.30
CA GLU A 593 -27.86 -0.26 -2.85
C GLU A 593 -27.38 -1.67 -2.45
N ASN A 594 -26.48 -1.79 -1.48
CA ASN A 594 -26.01 -3.10 -1.00
C ASN A 594 -27.15 -4.04 -0.53
N THR A 595 -28.30 -3.49 -0.10
CA THR A 595 -29.50 -4.27 0.23
C THR A 595 -30.10 -5.03 -0.95
N GLU A 596 -29.83 -4.62 -2.19
CA GLU A 596 -30.31 -5.35 -3.37
C GLU A 596 -29.61 -6.70 -3.55
N ILE A 597 -28.41 -6.89 -2.99
CA ILE A 597 -27.69 -8.18 -3.06
C ILE A 597 -28.55 -9.30 -2.48
N PHE A 598 -29.15 -9.07 -1.32
CA PHE A 598 -30.11 -9.98 -0.70
C PHE A 598 -31.27 -10.30 -1.65
N ASN A 599 -31.91 -9.26 -2.20
CA ASN A 599 -33.10 -9.41 -3.05
C ASN A 599 -32.76 -10.17 -4.34
N LYS A 600 -31.62 -9.87 -4.96
CA LYS A 600 -31.14 -10.54 -6.18
C LYS A 600 -30.80 -12.01 -5.91
N ILE A 601 -30.18 -12.33 -4.77
CA ILE A 601 -29.91 -13.71 -4.34
C ILE A 601 -31.21 -14.49 -4.14
N LEU A 602 -32.19 -13.94 -3.41
CA LEU A 602 -33.47 -14.62 -3.21
C LEU A 602 -34.25 -14.79 -4.52
N ALA A 603 -34.23 -13.78 -5.39
CA ALA A 603 -34.84 -13.86 -6.70
C ALA A 603 -34.21 -14.98 -7.56
N ALA A 604 -32.88 -15.15 -7.51
CA ALA A 604 -32.19 -16.23 -8.22
C ALA A 604 -32.63 -17.63 -7.76
N TYR A 605 -32.92 -17.79 -6.45
CA TYR A 605 -33.53 -19.01 -5.92
C TYR A 605 -35.03 -19.17 -6.26
N GLY A 606 -35.67 -18.15 -6.83
CA GLY A 606 -37.10 -18.11 -7.04
C GLY A 606 -37.91 -17.90 -5.76
N ILE A 607 -37.30 -17.32 -4.72
CA ILE A 607 -37.95 -16.98 -3.45
C ILE A 607 -38.38 -15.51 -3.54
N ARG A 608 -39.69 -15.25 -3.47
CA ARG A 608 -40.25 -13.90 -3.36
C ARG A 608 -40.58 -13.63 -1.89
N LYS A 609 -40.26 -12.43 -1.42
CA LYS A 609 -40.58 -11.95 -0.07
C LYS A 609 -42.10 -11.80 0.11
#